data_AF-A0A2S6B8X2-F1
#
_entry.id   AF-A0A2S6B8X2-F1
#
_cell.length_a   1.000
_cell.length_b   1.000
_cell.length_c   1.000
_cell.angle_alpha   90.00
_cell.angle_beta   90.00
_cell.angle_gamma   90.00
#
_symmetry.space_group_name_H-M   'P 1'
#
loop_
_entity.id
_entity.type
_entity.pdbx_description
1 polymer ?
#
loop_
_entity_poly.entity_id
_entity_poly.type
_entity_poly.pdbx_seq_one_letter_code
_entity_poly.pdbx_strand_id
1 'polypeptide(L)'
;MEDSSFSIKSTSTDKELRFFGIGEYVFSVELRGAEIYAVREIYCPLGSSEFTQFFLRLASYDRPWPDIEQCTSLEGDFSISARCSALGVVKFSVSIHGLFGVPEEWKLSSELISELGQLPKIAAASGRFFDAAADT
;
A
#
# COMPACT_ATOMS: atom_id res chain seq x y z
N MET A 1 2.38 -23.47 -2.14
CA MET A 1 1.98 -22.22 -2.81
C MET A 1 2.89 -21.16 -2.24
N GLU A 2 3.71 -20.52 -3.08
CA GLU A 2 4.49 -19.37 -2.62
C GLU A 2 3.54 -18.31 -2.11
N ASP A 3 3.83 -17.81 -0.91
CA ASP A 3 3.09 -16.74 -0.25
C ASP A 3 3.35 -15.45 -1.03
N SER A 4 2.61 -15.24 -2.12
CA SER A 4 2.68 -14.02 -2.92
C SER A 4 2.43 -12.85 -1.98
N SER A 5 3.48 -12.08 -1.70
CA SER A 5 3.41 -10.90 -0.86
C SER A 5 4.46 -9.89 -1.30
N PHE A 6 4.19 -8.61 -1.05
CA PHE A 6 5.18 -7.55 -1.26
C PHE A 6 5.14 -6.54 -0.13
N SER A 7 6.22 -5.77 0.00
CA SER A 7 6.39 -4.84 1.11
C SER A 7 7.02 -3.52 0.66
N ILE A 8 6.60 -2.43 1.29
CA ILE A 8 7.26 -1.13 1.25
C ILE A 8 7.93 -0.94 2.60
N LYS A 9 9.26 -0.93 2.62
CA LYS A 9 10.06 -0.70 3.82
C LYS A 9 10.46 0.77 3.89
N SER A 10 10.34 1.34 5.08
CA SER A 10 10.87 2.66 5.35
C SER A 10 12.39 2.64 5.25
N THR A 11 12.97 3.64 4.59
CA THR A 11 14.41 3.89 4.50
C THR A 11 14.93 4.69 5.70
N SER A 12 14.02 5.25 6.52
CA SER A 12 14.36 6.11 7.67
C SER A 12 13.99 5.51 9.03
N THR A 13 13.16 4.47 9.06
CA THR A 13 12.67 3.82 10.28
C THR A 13 12.56 2.31 10.06
N ASP A 14 12.17 1.57 11.10
CA ASP A 14 11.88 0.13 11.04
C ASP A 14 10.46 -0.20 10.54
N LYS A 15 9.73 0.80 10.04
CA LYS A 15 8.35 0.63 9.59
C LYS A 15 8.28 -0.09 8.26
N GLU A 16 7.28 -0.95 8.12
CA GLU A 16 7.01 -1.71 6.92
C GLU A 16 5.50 -1.81 6.68
N LEU A 17 5.09 -1.53 5.45
CA LEU A 17 3.75 -1.84 4.96
C LEU A 17 3.85 -3.07 4.08
N ARG A 18 3.13 -4.14 4.43
CA ARG A 18 3.11 -5.41 3.71
C ARG A 18 1.72 -5.70 3.17
N PHE A 19 1.67 -6.24 1.96
CA PHE A 19 0.49 -6.76 1.30
C PHE A 19 0.68 -8.27 1.12
N PHE A 20 -0.29 -9.09 1.51
CA PHE A 20 -0.18 -10.55 1.50
C PHE A 20 -1.58 -11.21 1.46
N GLY A 21 -1.62 -12.53 1.28
CA GLY A 21 -2.87 -13.29 1.35
C GLY A 21 -3.87 -12.88 0.28
N ILE A 22 -3.41 -12.74 -0.97
CA ILE A 22 -4.28 -12.41 -2.10
C ILE A 22 -5.27 -13.56 -2.35
N GLY A 23 -6.55 -13.23 -2.41
CA GLY A 23 -7.65 -14.10 -2.83
C GLY A 23 -8.48 -13.46 -3.94
N GLU A 24 -9.60 -14.08 -4.30
CA GLU A 24 -10.45 -13.66 -5.43
C GLU A 24 -10.97 -12.21 -5.28
N TYR A 25 -11.37 -11.82 -4.07
CA TYR A 25 -11.92 -10.49 -3.78
C TYR A 25 -11.33 -9.84 -2.52
N VAL A 26 -10.26 -10.39 -1.97
CA VAL A 26 -9.67 -9.91 -0.71
C VAL A 26 -8.16 -9.95 -0.76
N PHE A 27 -7.53 -9.05 0.00
CA PHE A 27 -6.12 -9.17 0.36
C PHE A 27 -5.90 -8.58 1.75
N SER A 28 -4.82 -8.97 2.41
CA SER A 28 -4.46 -8.43 3.71
C SER A 28 -3.39 -7.35 3.59
N VAL A 29 -3.55 -6.29 4.39
CA VAL A 29 -2.52 -5.26 4.64
C VAL A 29 -2.04 -5.35 6.08
N GLU A 30 -0.73 -5.32 6.27
CA GLU A 30 -0.07 -5.25 7.58
C GLU A 30 0.81 -4.00 7.61
N LEU A 31 0.57 -3.11 8.57
CA LEU A 31 1.49 -2.03 8.91
C LEU A 31 2.17 -2.38 10.22
N ARG A 32 3.50 -2.52 10.20
CA ARG A 32 4.29 -2.91 11.37
C ARG A 32 5.51 -2.01 11.58
N GLY A 33 5.97 -1.94 12.82
CA GLY A 33 7.17 -1.27 13.32
C GLY A 33 7.25 -1.45 14.84
N ALA A 34 8.30 -0.93 15.49
CA ALA A 34 8.56 -1.17 16.91
C ALA A 34 7.41 -0.74 17.83
N GLU A 35 6.71 0.35 17.48
CA GLU A 35 5.64 0.94 18.29
C GLU A 35 4.26 0.88 17.60
N ILE A 36 4.17 0.23 16.43
CA ILE A 36 2.95 0.24 15.62
C ILE A 36 2.73 -1.12 14.98
N TYR A 37 1.52 -1.65 15.13
CA TYR A 37 1.12 -2.89 14.49
C TYR A 37 -0.38 -2.86 14.21
N ALA A 38 -0.76 -3.07 12.95
CA ALA A 38 -2.13 -3.30 12.56
C ALA A 38 -2.18 -4.20 11.33
N VAL A 39 -3.19 -5.08 11.31
CA VAL A 39 -3.49 -5.94 10.17
C VAL A 39 -4.96 -5.79 9.84
N ARG A 40 -5.27 -5.72 8.54
CA ARG A 40 -6.64 -5.61 8.05
C ARG A 40 -6.80 -6.38 6.75
N GLU A 41 -7.90 -7.13 6.63
CA GLU A 41 -8.35 -7.70 5.36
C GLU A 41 -9.16 -6.64 4.62
N ILE A 42 -8.83 -6.43 3.35
CA ILE A 42 -9.39 -5.41 2.47
C ILE A 42 -10.20 -6.08 1.39
N TYR A 43 -11.45 -5.70 1.26
CA TYR A 43 -12.33 -6.17 0.20
C TYR A 43 -12.07 -5.41 -1.11
N CYS A 44 -11.86 -6.14 -2.20
CA CYS A 44 -11.47 -5.63 -3.50
C CYS A 44 -12.18 -6.41 -4.63
N PRO A 45 -13.48 -6.16 -4.86
CA PRO A 45 -14.32 -6.97 -5.75
C PRO A 45 -14.04 -6.79 -7.25
N LEU A 46 -13.41 -5.67 -7.65
CA LEU A 46 -13.09 -5.36 -9.05
C LEU A 46 -11.68 -5.86 -9.45
N GLY A 47 -11.12 -6.78 -8.67
CA GLY A 47 -9.71 -7.08 -8.66
C GLY A 47 -8.90 -5.89 -8.14
N SER A 48 -7.70 -6.16 -7.66
CA SER A 48 -6.74 -5.17 -7.14
C SER A 48 -6.13 -4.24 -8.20
N SER A 49 -6.89 -3.97 -9.26
CA SER A 49 -6.49 -3.15 -10.39
C SER A 49 -6.17 -1.72 -9.98
N GLU A 50 -6.94 -1.10 -9.07
CA GLU A 50 -6.69 0.27 -8.64
C GLU A 50 -5.37 0.43 -7.87
N PHE A 51 -5.06 -0.49 -6.96
CA PHE A 51 -3.79 -0.50 -6.24
C PHE A 51 -2.62 -0.80 -7.16
N THR A 52 -2.78 -1.72 -8.10
CA THR A 52 -1.78 -2.00 -9.14
C THR A 52 -1.49 -0.76 -9.98
N GLN A 53 -2.55 -0.10 -10.47
CA GLN A 53 -2.45 1.13 -11.25
C GLN A 53 -1.84 2.27 -10.44
N PHE A 54 -2.16 2.38 -9.15
CA PHE A 54 -1.52 3.34 -8.25
C PHE A 54 0.00 3.16 -8.22
N PHE A 55 0.50 1.95 -7.96
CA PHE A 55 1.95 1.73 -7.93
C PHE A 55 2.61 1.89 -9.32
N LEU A 56 1.93 1.48 -10.40
CA LEU A 56 2.40 1.70 -11.77
C LEU A 56 2.50 3.20 -12.10
N ARG A 57 1.50 4.01 -11.72
CA ARG A 57 1.56 5.47 -11.87
C ARG A 57 2.75 6.05 -11.11
N LEU A 58 2.94 5.65 -9.84
CA LEU A 58 4.10 6.09 -9.07
C LEU A 58 5.43 5.75 -9.74
N ALA A 59 5.57 4.54 -10.30
CA ALA A 59 6.77 4.12 -11.01
C ALA A 59 6.97 4.81 -12.37
N SER A 60 5.93 5.41 -12.95
CA SER A 60 6.02 6.14 -14.21
C SER A 60 6.71 7.50 -14.08
N TYR A 61 6.82 8.04 -12.86
CA TYR A 61 7.55 9.27 -12.60
C TYR A 61 9.06 9.05 -12.67
N ASP A 62 9.69 9.67 -13.66
CA ASP A 62 11.15 9.72 -13.82
C ASP A 62 11.80 10.86 -13.02
N ARG A 63 10.99 11.75 -12.45
CA ARG A 63 11.38 12.95 -11.69
C ARG A 63 10.44 13.18 -10.51
N PRO A 64 10.84 13.99 -9.50
CA PRO A 64 9.91 14.43 -8.47
C PRO A 64 8.63 15.06 -9.04
N TRP A 65 7.50 14.78 -8.40
CA TRP A 65 6.19 15.31 -8.78
C TRP A 65 5.60 16.16 -7.63
N PRO A 66 4.87 17.24 -7.95
CA PRO A 66 4.40 18.21 -6.95
C PRO A 66 3.12 17.77 -6.22
N ASP A 67 2.29 16.96 -6.87
CA ASP A 67 0.95 16.60 -6.39
C ASP A 67 0.96 15.36 -5.48
N ILE A 68 -0.20 15.05 -4.90
CA ILE A 68 -0.42 13.85 -4.10
C ILE A 68 -1.13 12.83 -4.98
N GLU A 69 -0.50 11.65 -5.14
CA GLU A 69 -1.16 10.48 -5.69
C GLU A 69 -1.82 9.71 -4.54
N GLN A 70 -3.04 9.23 -4.73
CA GLN A 70 -3.78 8.51 -3.70
C GLN A 70 -4.55 7.33 -4.27
N CYS A 71 -4.69 6.29 -3.45
CA CYS A 71 -5.59 5.17 -3.66
C CYS A 71 -6.27 4.83 -2.32
N THR A 72 -7.56 4.49 -2.39
CA THR A 72 -8.40 4.17 -1.23
C THR A 72 -9.21 2.93 -1.58
N SER A 73 -9.35 1.99 -0.65
CA SER A 73 -10.22 0.82 -0.83
C SER A 73 -11.68 1.25 -0.97
N LEU A 74 -12.51 0.40 -1.58
CA LEU A 74 -13.92 0.70 -1.81
C LEU A 74 -14.67 1.03 -0.51
N GLU A 75 -14.40 0.27 0.55
CA GLU A 75 -15.03 0.43 1.86
C GLU A 75 -14.36 1.54 2.71
N GLY A 76 -13.28 2.17 2.21
CA GLY A 76 -12.55 3.22 2.91
C GLY A 76 -11.74 2.76 4.13
N ASP A 77 -11.63 1.45 4.34
CA ASP A 77 -10.91 0.83 5.45
C ASP A 77 -9.38 0.78 5.26
N PHE A 78 -8.91 1.07 4.05
CA PHE A 78 -7.51 1.28 3.73
C PHE A 78 -7.32 2.43 2.75
N SER A 79 -6.32 3.26 3.00
CA SER A 79 -5.84 4.22 2.01
C SER A 79 -4.33 4.37 2.07
N ILE A 80 -3.75 4.64 0.91
CA ILE A 80 -2.35 4.97 0.74
C ILE A 80 -2.25 6.18 -0.17
N SER A 81 -1.45 7.15 0.22
CA SER A 81 -1.07 8.27 -0.64
C SER A 81 0.43 8.44 -0.69
N ALA A 82 0.93 9.04 -1.76
CA ALA A 82 2.34 9.28 -1.98
C ALA A 82 2.59 10.68 -2.52
N ARG A 83 3.66 11.29 -2.03
CA ARG A 83 4.21 12.56 -2.56
C ARG A 83 5.73 12.46 -2.65
N CYS A 84 6.31 13.14 -3.63
CA CYS A 84 7.76 13.18 -3.82
C CYS A 84 8.29 14.59 -3.59
N SER A 85 9.29 14.73 -2.72
CA SER A 85 9.99 15.99 -2.54
C SER A 85 10.91 16.29 -3.73
N ALA A 86 11.31 17.55 -3.89
CA ALA A 86 12.29 17.95 -4.90
C ALA A 86 13.64 17.21 -4.79
N LEU A 87 13.95 16.62 -3.63
CA LEU A 87 15.16 15.81 -3.41
C LEU A 87 14.98 14.32 -3.76
N GLY A 88 13.83 13.91 -4.28
CA GLY A 88 13.54 12.52 -4.62
C GLY A 88 13.11 11.65 -3.44
N VAL A 89 12.92 12.23 -2.25
CA VAL A 89 12.33 11.52 -1.09
C VAL A 89 10.84 11.31 -1.35
N VAL A 90 10.39 10.05 -1.34
CA VAL A 90 8.98 9.68 -1.46
C VAL A 90 8.43 9.40 -0.08
N LYS A 91 7.34 10.07 0.27
CA LYS A 91 6.62 9.83 1.52
C LYS A 91 5.31 9.12 1.20
N PHE A 92 5.13 7.94 1.77
CA PHE A 92 3.87 7.22 1.77
C PHE A 92 3.11 7.54 3.06
N SER A 93 1.90 8.05 2.95
CA SER A 93 0.97 8.20 4.08
C SER A 93 -0.07 7.07 4.00
N VAL A 94 -0.15 6.27 5.05
CA VAL A 94 -0.99 5.07 5.12
C VAL A 94 -2.03 5.26 6.21
N SER A 95 -3.27 4.88 5.93
CA SER A 95 -4.35 4.82 6.91
C SER A 95 -5.04 3.47 6.84
N ILE A 96 -5.19 2.82 7.98
CA ILE A 96 -5.95 1.58 8.16
C ILE A 96 -7.05 1.86 9.18
N HIS A 97 -8.29 1.51 8.85
CA HIS A 97 -9.43 1.66 9.75
C HIS A 97 -9.97 0.28 10.12
N GLY A 98 -10.49 0.20 11.35
CA GLY A 98 -11.36 -0.89 11.76
C GLY A 98 -12.71 -0.84 11.05
N LEU A 99 -13.61 -1.73 11.44
CA LEU A 99 -14.98 -1.71 10.93
C LEU A 99 -15.66 -0.39 11.28
N PHE A 100 -16.33 0.21 10.30
CA PHE A 100 -17.19 1.37 10.53
C PHE A 100 -18.52 0.94 11.17
N GLY A 101 -19.09 1.77 12.04
CA GLY A 101 -20.39 1.57 12.67
C GLY A 101 -20.38 0.58 13.83
N VAL A 102 -19.21 0.16 14.32
CA VAL A 102 -19.08 -0.69 15.52
C VAL A 102 -18.71 0.16 16.74
N PRO A 103 -19.07 -0.23 17.97
CA PRO A 103 -18.75 0.57 19.17
C PRO A 103 -17.24 0.81 19.39
N GLU A 104 -16.40 -0.09 18.89
CA GLU A 104 -14.94 -0.08 19.07
C GLU A 104 -14.23 0.26 17.75
N GLU A 105 -14.62 1.38 17.12
CA GLU A 105 -13.92 1.88 15.95
C GLU A 105 -12.47 2.24 16.29
N TRP A 106 -11.56 1.91 15.39
CA TRP A 106 -10.17 2.34 15.48
C TRP A 106 -9.69 2.83 14.13
N LYS A 107 -8.72 3.73 14.19
CA LYS A 107 -8.00 4.24 13.03
C LYS A 107 -6.53 4.31 13.38
N LEU A 108 -5.70 3.82 12.48
CA LEU A 108 -4.26 3.90 12.56
C LEU A 108 -3.75 4.61 11.32
N SER A 109 -2.87 5.58 11.51
CA SER A 109 -2.24 6.31 10.42
C SER A 109 -0.75 6.42 10.67
N SER A 110 0.05 6.22 9.61
CA SER A 110 1.50 6.31 9.70
C SER A 110 2.11 6.74 8.38
N GLU A 111 3.36 7.20 8.47
CA GLU A 111 4.17 7.53 7.29
C GLU A 111 5.33 6.56 7.15
N LEU A 112 5.64 6.19 5.90
CA LEU A 112 6.85 5.49 5.50
C LEU A 112 7.64 6.37 4.53
N ILE A 113 8.96 6.39 4.70
CA ILE A 113 9.85 7.15 3.81
C ILE A 113 10.54 6.17 2.85
N SER A 114 10.53 6.48 1.57
CA SER A 114 11.24 5.76 0.53
C SER A 114 11.90 6.77 -0.42
N GLU A 115 12.44 6.27 -1.52
CA GLU A 115 13.16 7.04 -2.52
C GLU A 115 12.54 6.80 -3.90
N LEU A 116 12.59 7.82 -4.76
CA LEU A 116 12.08 7.76 -6.13
C LEU A 116 12.60 6.53 -6.90
N GLY A 117 13.88 6.20 -6.72
CA GLY A 117 14.51 5.03 -7.37
C GLY A 117 13.97 3.67 -6.94
N GLN A 118 13.23 3.58 -5.83
CA GLN A 118 12.62 2.32 -5.37
C GLN A 118 11.25 2.05 -6.02
N LEU A 119 10.60 3.06 -6.60
CA LEU A 119 9.23 2.94 -7.13
C LEU A 119 9.09 1.88 -8.22
N PRO A 120 10.01 1.73 -9.19
CA PRO A 120 9.91 0.67 -10.20
C PRO A 120 9.91 -0.74 -9.59
N LYS A 121 10.71 -0.96 -8.54
CA LYS A 121 10.76 -2.25 -7.84
C LYS A 121 9.47 -2.51 -7.07
N ILE A 122 8.92 -1.49 -6.41
CA ILE A 122 7.65 -1.57 -5.69
C ILE A 122 6.52 -1.91 -6.67
N ALA A 123 6.44 -1.21 -7.80
CA ALA A 123 5.42 -1.45 -8.82
C ALA A 123 5.51 -2.84 -9.46
N ALA A 124 6.72 -3.32 -9.75
CA ALA A 124 6.90 -4.67 -10.26
C ALA A 124 6.48 -5.74 -9.24
N ALA A 125 6.75 -5.52 -7.95
CA ALA A 125 6.35 -6.43 -6.89
C ALA A 125 4.84 -6.40 -6.63
N SER A 126 4.21 -5.22 -6.66
CA SER A 126 2.77 -5.08 -6.53
C SER A 126 2.03 -5.70 -7.71
N GLY A 127 2.52 -5.51 -8.94
CA GLY A 127 1.95 -6.13 -10.13
C GLY A 127 1.89 -7.65 -10.00
N ARG A 128 3.02 -8.30 -9.70
CA ARG A 128 3.05 -9.75 -9.48
C ARG A 128 2.09 -10.24 -8.37
N PHE A 129 1.96 -9.47 -7.29
CA PHE A 129 1.07 -9.83 -6.19
C PHE A 129 -0.40 -9.78 -6.61
N PHE A 130 -0.78 -8.72 -7.31
CA PHE A 130 -2.17 -8.47 -7.70
C PHE A 130 -2.60 -9.20 -8.97
N ASP A 131 -1.66 -9.53 -9.87
CA ASP A 131 -1.91 -10.38 -11.03
C ASP A 131 -2.21 -11.84 -10.61
N ALA A 132 -1.66 -12.29 -9.48
CA ALA A 132 -1.95 -13.63 -8.95
C ALA A 132 -3.44 -13.83 -8.58
N ALA A 133 -4.19 -12.75 -8.32
CA ALA A 133 -5.64 -12.82 -8.14
C ALA A 133 -6.39 -13.11 -9.46
N ALA A 134 -5.85 -12.66 -10.60
CA ALA A 134 -6.51 -12.79 -11.90
C ALA A 134 -6.42 -14.22 -12.48
N ASP A 135 -5.47 -15.02 -11.98
CA ASP A 135 -5.23 -16.41 -12.39
C ASP A 135 -5.93 -17.44 -11.48
N THR A 136 -6.64 -17.00 -10.44
CA THR A 136 -7.35 -17.87 -9.47
C THR A 136 -8.84 -17.96 -9.80
#